data_AF-A0A484YNN0-F1
#
_entry.id   AF-A0A484YNN0-F1
#
_cell.length_a   1.000
_cell.length_b   1.000
_cell.length_c   1.000
_cell.angle_alpha   90.00
_cell.angle_beta   90.00
_cell.angle_gamma   90.00
#
_symmetry.space_group_name_H-M   'P 1'
#
loop_
_entity.id
_entity.type
_entity.pdbx_description
1 polymer ?
#
loop_
_entity_poly.entity_id
_entity_poly.type
_entity_poly.pdbx_seq_one_letter_code
_entity_poly.pdbx_strand_id
1 'polypeptide(L)'
;MATALAVTCQSLRAFGYISAWGCKTISEAIAYRENFSQRELMVIHPDFLAWDTTANDTDIAWATARALGLRAKIDQETGWHKTLSNVGVNGVTGVSASVSWDLQEKATDANLLNQAGVTTLIRNDGFKFWGNRTCSDDRYSCLKTTPAPRRCLPTRWRRRTRGRLINPSPQRLSATSSPV
;
A
#
# COMPACT_ATOMS: atom_id res chain seq x y z
N MET A 1 12.33 -13.28 5.12
CA MET A 1 10.95 -13.01 5.60
C MET A 1 10.13 -12.19 4.60
N ALA A 2 10.63 -11.04 4.12
CA ALA A 2 9.90 -10.19 3.16
C ALA A 2 9.49 -10.88 1.83
N THR A 3 10.31 -11.81 1.32
CA THR A 3 9.99 -12.57 0.09
C THR A 3 8.77 -13.49 0.26
N ALA A 4 8.58 -14.10 1.43
CA ALA A 4 7.41 -14.95 1.71
C ALA A 4 6.11 -14.13 1.78
N LEU A 5 6.20 -12.88 2.27
CA LEU A 5 5.09 -11.95 2.25
C LEU A 5 4.68 -11.62 0.81
N ALA A 6 5.65 -11.46 -0.10
CA ALA A 6 5.39 -11.21 -1.52
C ALA A 6 4.51 -12.30 -2.14
N VAL A 7 4.88 -13.57 -1.93
CA VAL A 7 4.14 -14.75 -2.43
C VAL A 7 2.73 -14.82 -1.83
N THR A 8 2.60 -14.53 -0.54
CA THR A 8 1.31 -14.52 0.15
C THR A 8 0.41 -13.41 -0.38
N CYS A 9 0.95 -12.20 -0.59
CA CYS A 9 0.21 -11.07 -1.14
C CYS A 9 -0.29 -11.34 -2.57
N GLN A 10 0.50 -12.03 -3.40
CA GLN A 10 0.07 -12.46 -4.73
C GLN A 10 -1.11 -13.43 -4.65
N SER A 11 -0.99 -14.46 -3.81
CA SER A 11 -2.01 -15.50 -3.63
C SER A 11 -3.34 -14.93 -3.13
N LEU A 12 -3.28 -14.05 -2.12
CA LEU A 12 -4.47 -13.44 -1.54
C LEU A 12 -5.03 -12.29 -2.38
N ARG A 13 -4.33 -11.87 -3.42
CA ARG A 13 -4.55 -10.57 -4.07
C ARG A 13 -4.68 -9.50 -2.96
N ALA A 14 -3.67 -9.44 -2.10
CA ALA A 14 -3.46 -8.42 -1.07
C ALA A 14 -2.32 -7.48 -1.47
N PHE A 15 -2.21 -6.31 -0.82
CA PHE A 15 -1.14 -5.34 -1.05
C PHE A 15 -0.33 -5.22 0.24
N GLY A 16 0.99 -5.34 0.14
CA GLY A 16 1.89 -5.37 1.28
C GLY A 16 2.76 -4.12 1.35
N TYR A 17 2.82 -3.51 2.53
CA TYR A 17 3.80 -2.48 2.85
C TYR A 17 4.96 -3.12 3.61
N ILE A 18 6.17 -2.90 3.13
CA ILE A 18 7.40 -3.48 3.69
C ILE A 18 8.33 -2.33 4.07
N SER A 19 8.90 -2.37 5.27
CA SER A 19 9.98 -1.46 5.64
C SER A 19 11.30 -1.98 5.09
N ALA A 20 12.17 -1.07 4.66
CA ALA A 20 13.56 -1.39 4.35
C ALA A 20 14.31 -1.69 5.67
N TRP A 21 14.15 -2.93 6.15
CA TRP A 21 14.59 -3.32 7.49
C TRP A 21 16.11 -3.26 7.62
N GLY A 22 16.59 -2.53 8.62
CA GLY A 22 18.02 -2.39 8.92
C GLY A 22 18.78 -1.45 7.99
N CYS A 23 18.14 -0.88 6.97
CA CYS A 23 18.79 0.10 6.08
C CYS A 23 18.93 1.44 6.79
N LYS A 24 20.16 1.91 6.96
CA LYS A 24 20.47 3.23 7.53
C LYS A 24 20.72 4.28 6.44
N THR A 25 21.15 3.82 5.27
CA THR A 25 21.47 4.69 4.14
C THR A 25 20.47 4.53 3.00
N ILE A 26 20.38 5.58 2.17
CA ILE A 26 19.53 5.61 0.98
C ILE A 26 19.95 4.52 -0.03
N SER A 27 21.26 4.33 -0.22
CA SER A 27 21.78 3.33 -1.15
C SER A 27 21.41 1.91 -0.74
N GLU A 28 21.47 1.60 0.56
CA GLU A 28 21.02 0.30 1.08
C GLU A 28 19.52 0.08 0.85
N ALA A 29 18.69 1.13 1.01
CA ALA A 29 17.27 1.03 0.76
C ALA A 29 16.94 0.75 -0.72
N ILE A 30 17.73 1.33 -1.64
CA ILE A 30 17.63 1.06 -3.08
C ILE A 30 18.03 -0.40 -3.38
N ALA A 31 19.17 -0.84 -2.87
CA ALA A 31 19.61 -2.24 -3.02
C ALA A 31 18.61 -3.23 -2.40
N TYR A 32 18.00 -2.88 -1.27
CA TYR A 32 16.97 -3.70 -0.65
C TYR A 32 15.74 -3.84 -1.56
N ARG A 33 15.35 -2.75 -2.22
CA ARG A 33 14.23 -2.72 -3.17
C ARG A 33 14.50 -3.60 -4.39
N GLU A 34 15.73 -3.68 -4.91
CA GLU A 34 16.09 -4.51 -6.07
C GLU A 34 15.82 -6.02 -5.85
N ASN A 35 15.76 -6.47 -4.59
CA ASN A 35 15.44 -7.87 -4.28
C ASN A 35 13.98 -8.26 -4.57
N PHE A 36 13.12 -7.29 -4.92
CA PHE A 36 11.70 -7.50 -5.19
C PHE A 36 11.35 -7.12 -6.62
N SER A 37 10.39 -7.81 -7.22
CA SER A 37 9.85 -7.49 -8.56
C SER A 37 8.32 -7.55 -8.58
N GLN A 38 7.70 -7.69 -7.41
CA GLN A 38 6.27 -7.90 -7.26
C GLN A 38 5.52 -6.57 -7.18
N ARG A 39 4.54 -6.38 -8.06
CA ARG A 39 3.66 -5.19 -8.08
C ARG A 39 2.81 -5.00 -6.82
N GLU A 40 2.58 -6.08 -6.05
CA GLU A 40 1.78 -6.05 -4.82
C GLU A 40 2.52 -5.47 -3.62
N LEU A 41 3.81 -5.15 -3.77
CA LEU A 41 4.66 -4.67 -2.69
C LEU A 41 5.04 -3.21 -2.87
N MET A 42 5.17 -2.54 -1.73
CA MET A 42 5.67 -1.18 -1.63
C MET A 42 6.68 -1.11 -0.49
N VAL A 43 7.90 -0.72 -0.83
CA VAL A 43 8.97 -0.50 0.15
C VAL A 43 8.88 0.93 0.68
N ILE A 44 8.92 1.07 2.00
CA ILE A 44 8.91 2.35 2.71
C ILE A 44 10.24 2.50 3.45
N HIS A 45 10.84 3.69 3.33
CA HIS A 45 12.04 4.09 4.06
C HIS A 45 12.06 5.61 4.24
N PRO A 46 12.38 6.15 5.43
CA PRO A 46 12.70 5.49 6.70
C PRO A 46 11.44 5.20 7.54
N ASP A 47 11.61 4.90 8.83
CA ASP A 47 10.53 4.79 9.82
C ASP A 47 10.28 6.13 10.52
N PHE A 48 9.14 6.23 11.22
CA PHE A 48 8.84 7.42 12.03
C PHE A 48 9.37 7.27 13.46
N LEU A 49 9.45 8.38 14.16
CA LEU A 49 9.71 8.45 15.59
C LEU A 49 8.50 9.07 16.28
N ALA A 50 8.06 8.47 17.38
CA ALA A 50 6.98 9.00 18.21
C ALA A 50 7.41 9.01 19.68
N TRP A 51 6.94 10.02 20.40
CA TRP A 51 7.13 10.09 21.84
C TRP A 51 6.18 9.13 22.53
N ASP A 52 6.71 8.22 23.35
CA ASP A 52 5.92 7.38 24.24
C ASP A 52 5.84 8.02 25.63
N THR A 53 4.63 8.44 26.02
CA THR A 53 4.37 9.03 27.34
C THR A 53 4.51 8.03 28.49
N THR A 54 4.49 6.73 28.20
CA THR A 54 4.61 5.67 29.21
C THR A 54 6.07 5.42 29.54
N ALA A 55 6.92 5.33 28.51
CA ALA A 55 8.37 5.15 28.66
C ALA A 55 9.14 6.46 28.89
N ASN A 56 8.52 7.62 28.63
CA ASN A 56 9.17 8.94 28.59
C ASN A 56 10.40 8.98 27.67
N ASP A 57 10.33 8.26 26.56
CA ASP A 57 11.38 8.21 25.56
C ASP A 57 10.80 8.22 24.14
N THR A 58 11.65 8.49 23.16
CA THR A 58 11.29 8.45 21.75
C THR A 58 11.46 7.04 21.21
N ASP A 59 10.37 6.41 20.81
CA ASP A 59 10.39 5.06 20.23
C ASP A 59 10.11 5.08 18.72
N ILE A 60 10.50 3.98 18.07
CA ILE A 60 10.31 3.76 16.64
C ILE A 60 8.83 3.51 16.37
N ALA A 61 8.24 4.45 15.64
CA ALA A 61 6.90 4.32 15.11
C ALA A 61 6.96 3.77 13.69
N TRP A 62 6.67 2.47 13.55
CA TRP A 62 6.73 1.77 12.27
C TRP A 62 5.90 2.46 11.17
N ALA A 63 6.58 2.89 10.10
CA ALA A 63 5.92 3.60 9.00
C ALA A 63 4.95 2.70 8.23
N THR A 64 5.23 1.40 8.18
CA THR A 64 4.36 0.38 7.57
C THR A 64 3.01 0.26 8.27
N ALA A 65 2.99 0.25 9.61
CA ALA A 65 1.75 0.18 10.39
C ALA A 65 0.89 1.44 10.18
N ARG A 66 1.53 2.61 10.15
CA ARG A 66 0.85 3.88 9.88
C ARG A 66 0.33 3.98 8.44
N ALA A 67 1.10 3.49 7.47
CA ALA A 67 0.65 3.40 6.07
C ALA A 67 -0.58 2.50 5.92
N LEU A 68 -0.64 1.37 6.63
CA LEU A 68 -1.81 0.48 6.65
C LEU A 68 -3.04 1.17 7.24
N GLY A 69 -2.89 1.80 8.41
CA GLY A 69 -4.00 2.52 9.06
C GLY A 69 -4.50 3.69 8.20
N LEU A 70 -3.59 4.43 7.60
CA LEU A 70 -3.91 5.53 6.71
C LEU A 70 -4.57 5.04 5.42
N ARG A 71 -4.16 3.89 4.90
CA ARG A 71 -4.80 3.26 3.74
C ARG A 71 -6.26 2.92 4.06
N ALA A 72 -6.51 2.32 5.22
CA ALA A 72 -7.87 2.01 5.66
C ALA A 72 -8.74 3.28 5.81
N LYS A 73 -8.17 4.35 6.38
CA LYS A 73 -8.84 5.65 6.50
C LYS A 73 -9.20 6.24 5.13
N ILE A 74 -8.24 6.30 4.22
CA ILE A 74 -8.44 6.83 2.86
C ILE A 74 -9.51 6.03 2.11
N ASP A 75 -9.46 4.70 2.21
CA ASP A 75 -10.42 3.81 1.55
C ASP A 75 -11.85 4.05 2.07
N GLN A 76 -12.01 4.46 3.32
CA GLN A 76 -13.31 4.77 3.93
C GLN A 76 -13.81 6.19 3.61
N GLU A 77 -12.93 7.19 3.64
CA GLU A 77 -13.32 8.61 3.50
C GLU A 77 -13.37 9.08 2.04
N THR A 78 -12.34 8.78 1.25
CA THR A 78 -12.22 9.23 -0.15
C THR A 78 -12.53 8.09 -1.12
N GLY A 79 -12.12 6.88 -0.77
CA GLY A 79 -12.26 5.69 -1.59
C GLY A 79 -10.94 5.20 -2.20
N TRP A 80 -11.01 4.01 -2.80
CA TRP A 80 -9.86 3.23 -3.24
C TRP A 80 -8.96 3.89 -4.29
N HIS A 81 -9.44 4.92 -4.98
CA HIS A 81 -8.73 5.61 -6.06
C HIS A 81 -7.67 6.60 -5.54
N LYS A 82 -7.71 6.96 -4.26
CA LYS A 82 -6.71 7.85 -3.65
C LYS A 82 -5.48 7.06 -3.21
N THR A 83 -4.30 7.65 -3.43
CA THR A 83 -2.99 7.10 -3.03
C THR A 83 -2.58 7.66 -1.66
N LEU A 84 -1.63 6.98 -1.01
CA LEU A 84 -1.04 7.42 0.26
C LEU A 84 -0.18 8.68 0.15
N SER A 85 0.25 9.04 -1.06
CA SER A 85 1.11 10.20 -1.29
C SER A 85 0.43 11.51 -0.89
N ASN A 86 1.19 12.42 -0.28
CA ASN A 86 0.76 13.73 0.20
C ASN A 86 -0.31 13.71 1.29
N VAL A 87 -0.44 12.60 2.00
CA VAL A 87 -1.36 12.51 3.14
C VAL A 87 -0.57 12.64 4.44
N GLY A 88 -1.05 13.53 5.32
CA GLY A 88 -0.44 13.82 6.60
C GLY A 88 -0.56 12.67 7.60
N VAL A 89 0.51 12.44 8.36
CA VAL A 89 0.58 11.44 9.43
C VAL A 89 0.61 12.16 10.77
N ASN A 90 -0.34 11.82 11.65
CA ASN A 90 -0.49 12.45 12.96
C ASN A 90 0.28 11.68 14.04
N GLY A 91 0.70 12.38 15.10
CA GLY A 91 1.36 11.76 16.27
C GLY A 91 2.76 11.23 15.95
N VAL A 92 3.49 11.96 15.12
CA VAL A 92 4.89 11.71 14.77
C VAL A 92 5.69 12.94 15.16
N THR A 93 6.85 12.70 15.76
CA THR A 93 7.78 13.72 16.24
C THR A 93 9.01 13.84 15.35
N GLY A 94 9.38 12.77 14.65
CA GLY A 94 10.56 12.73 13.78
C GLY A 94 10.56 11.58 12.78
N VAL A 95 11.66 11.45 12.05
CA VAL A 95 11.98 10.33 11.15
C VAL A 95 13.27 9.66 11.64
N SER A 96 13.37 8.34 11.49
CA SER A 96 14.48 7.57 12.02
C SER A 96 15.79 7.75 11.24
N ALA A 97 15.70 8.13 9.95
CA ALA A 97 16.84 8.52 9.14
C ALA A 97 16.61 9.90 8.53
N SER A 98 17.68 10.69 8.44
CA SER A 98 17.65 11.98 7.78
C SER A 98 17.48 11.79 6.27
N VAL A 99 16.30 12.09 5.74
CA VAL A 99 16.06 12.21 4.31
C VAL A 99 16.01 13.69 3.97
N SER A 100 16.96 14.16 3.16
CA SER A 100 16.90 15.53 2.67
C SER A 100 15.77 15.67 1.64
N TRP A 101 14.94 16.69 1.85
CA TRP A 101 13.87 17.05 0.92
C TRP A 101 13.86 18.57 0.79
N ASP A 102 13.93 19.04 -0.45
CA ASP A 102 13.78 20.44 -0.85
C ASP A 102 12.87 20.46 -2.09
N LEU A 103 12.01 21.46 -2.17
CA LEU A 103 11.07 21.66 -3.28
C LEU A 103 11.77 22.26 -4.51
N GLN A 104 12.86 23.00 -4.32
CA GLN A 104 13.57 23.73 -5.39
C GLN A 104 14.70 22.91 -6.00
N GLU A 105 15.31 22.01 -5.22
CA GLU A 105 16.45 21.20 -5.64
C GLU A 105 16.01 19.85 -6.22
N LYS A 106 16.43 19.56 -7.46
CA LYS A 106 16.07 18.30 -8.14
C LYS A 106 16.85 17.10 -7.61
N ALA A 107 18.03 17.32 -7.05
CA ALA A 107 18.94 16.29 -6.52
C ALA A 107 18.73 16.04 -5.03
N THR A 108 17.49 15.82 -4.60
CA THR A 108 17.16 15.50 -3.20
C THR A 108 17.07 14.00 -2.97
N ASP A 109 17.42 13.54 -1.77
CA ASP A 109 17.39 12.13 -1.40
C ASP A 109 16.00 11.52 -1.54
N ALA A 110 14.98 12.30 -1.18
CA ALA A 110 13.58 11.91 -1.37
C ALA A 110 13.22 11.68 -2.85
N ASN A 111 13.80 12.46 -3.77
CA ASN A 111 13.57 12.28 -5.20
C ASN A 111 14.32 11.05 -5.74
N LEU A 112 15.56 10.82 -5.30
CA LEU A 112 16.35 9.63 -5.65
C LEU A 112 15.64 8.35 -5.22
N LEU A 113 15.19 8.28 -3.97
CA LEU A 113 14.44 7.13 -3.44
C LEU A 113 13.14 6.91 -4.20
N ASN A 114 12.38 7.98 -4.46
CA ASN A 114 11.14 7.86 -5.22
C ASN A 114 11.41 7.36 -6.64
N GLN A 115 12.46 7.84 -7.32
CA GLN A 115 12.85 7.36 -8.65
C GLN A 115 13.23 5.87 -8.64
N ALA A 116 13.89 5.40 -7.59
CA ALA A 116 14.18 3.98 -7.35
C ALA A 116 12.94 3.15 -6.96
N GLY A 117 11.76 3.76 -6.82
CA GLY A 117 10.52 3.06 -6.45
C GLY A 117 10.41 2.78 -4.95
N VAL A 118 11.16 3.50 -4.12
CA VAL A 118 11.05 3.48 -2.65
C VAL A 118 10.22 4.68 -2.20
N THR A 119 9.23 4.45 -1.36
CA THR A 119 8.41 5.54 -0.81
C THR A 119 9.06 6.12 0.42
N THR A 120 9.14 7.45 0.44
CA THR A 120 9.81 8.18 1.50
C THR A 120 8.88 8.99 2.36
N LEU A 121 9.45 9.51 3.44
CA LEU A 121 8.79 10.39 4.38
C LEU A 121 9.38 11.78 4.18
N ILE A 122 8.53 12.77 3.95
CA ILE A 122 8.95 14.16 3.82
C ILE A 122 8.32 15.00 4.93
N ARG A 123 8.99 16.09 5.26
CA ARG A 123 8.46 17.12 6.14
C ARG A 123 8.10 18.35 5.31
N ASN A 124 6.82 18.50 4.99
CA ASN A 124 6.29 19.66 4.26
C ASN A 124 4.95 20.03 4.88
N ASP A 125 4.92 21.08 5.71
CA ASP A 125 3.77 21.43 6.58
C ASP A 125 3.23 20.25 7.40
N GLY A 126 4.16 19.45 7.95
CA GLY A 126 3.89 18.20 8.66
C GLY A 126 4.53 16.98 8.00
N PHE A 127 4.42 15.82 8.65
CA PHE A 127 4.95 14.56 8.13
C PHE A 127 4.01 13.95 7.10
N LYS A 128 4.50 13.71 5.89
CA LYS A 128 3.71 13.18 4.77
C LYS A 128 4.45 12.02 4.09
N PHE A 129 3.70 11.07 3.55
CA PHE A 129 4.26 10.07 2.65
C PHE A 129 4.51 10.69 1.27
N TRP A 130 5.68 10.39 0.69
CA TRP A 130 6.12 10.85 -0.61
C TRP A 130 6.52 9.67 -1.49
N GLY A 131 5.61 9.29 -2.37
CA GLY A 131 5.80 8.15 -3.26
C GLY A 131 4.49 7.46 -3.57
N ASN A 132 4.39 6.96 -4.79
CA ASN A 132 3.22 6.22 -5.28
C ASN A 132 3.63 5.02 -6.15
N ARG A 133 4.91 4.64 -6.11
CA ARG A 133 5.46 3.58 -6.94
C ARG A 133 5.39 2.24 -6.24
N THR A 134 5.07 1.20 -7.00
CA THR A 134 5.10 -0.20 -6.55
C THR A 134 6.42 -0.85 -6.95
N CYS A 135 6.67 -2.05 -6.43
CA CYS A 135 7.89 -2.80 -6.72
C CYS A 135 7.89 -3.52 -8.09
N SER A 136 7.02 -3.10 -9.02
CA SER A 136 6.90 -3.71 -10.34
C SER A 136 7.92 -3.14 -11.34
N ASP A 137 8.48 -3.99 -12.19
CA ASP A 137 9.38 -3.59 -13.28
C ASP A 137 8.63 -3.09 -14.52
N ASP A 138 7.34 -3.41 -14.64
CA ASP A 138 6.51 -2.94 -15.74
C ASP A 138 6.08 -1.47 -15.52
N ARG A 139 6.47 -0.61 -16.47
CA ARG A 139 6.25 0.86 -16.44
C ARG A 139 4.77 1.24 -16.27
N TYR A 140 3.83 0.40 -16.67
CA TYR A 140 2.40 0.71 -16.54
C TYR A 140 1.81 0.32 -15.19
N SER A 141 2.34 -0.74 -14.56
CA SER A 141 1.90 -1.22 -13.24
C SER A 141 2.65 -0.58 -12.08
N CYS A 142 3.81 0.03 -12.33
CA CYS A 142 4.59 0.71 -11.29
C CYS A 142 3.89 1.97 -10.73
N LEU A 143 3.02 2.65 -11.48
CA LEU A 143 2.47 3.98 -11.11
C LEU A 143 1.19 3.96 -10.25
N LYS A 144 0.72 2.80 -9.76
CA LYS A 144 -0.56 2.71 -9.05
C LYS A 144 -0.46 1.83 -7.81
N THR A 145 -0.29 2.46 -6.64
CA THR A 145 -0.49 1.80 -5.32
C THR A 145 -1.97 1.56 -5.00
N THR A 146 -2.89 2.00 -5.84
CA THR A 146 -4.30 1.72 -5.67
C THR A 146 -4.59 0.27 -6.07
N PRO A 147 -5.24 -0.52 -5.21
CA PRO A 147 -5.77 -1.80 -5.61
C PRO A 147 -6.76 -1.54 -6.74
N ALA A 148 -6.44 -2.00 -7.96
CA ALA A 148 -7.26 -1.81 -9.15
C ALA A 148 -8.76 -2.10 -8.86
N PRO A 149 -9.72 -1.47 -9.56
CA PRO A 149 -11.16 -1.65 -9.34
C PRO A 149 -11.58 -3.14 -9.35
N ARG A 150 -10.87 -3.97 -10.11
CA ARG A 150 -10.99 -5.44 -10.14
C ARG A 150 -10.64 -6.16 -8.82
N ARG A 151 -10.33 -5.46 -7.72
CA ARG A 151 -10.02 -6.05 -6.41
C ARG A 151 -11.09 -5.77 -5.35
N CYS A 152 -11.72 -4.60 -5.37
CA CYS A 152 -12.86 -4.28 -4.49
C CYS A 152 -14.22 -4.70 -5.08
N LEU A 153 -14.36 -4.70 -6.41
CA LEU A 153 -15.57 -5.15 -7.10
C LEU A 153 -15.86 -6.67 -6.93
N PRO A 154 -14.89 -7.60 -6.99
CA PRO A 154 -15.16 -9.04 -6.93
C PRO A 154 -15.63 -9.51 -5.56
N THR A 155 -15.23 -8.91 -4.45
CA THR A 155 -15.70 -9.31 -3.11
C THR A 155 -17.17 -8.93 -2.91
N ARG A 156 -17.57 -7.73 -3.38
CA ARG A 156 -18.97 -7.31 -3.39
C ARG A 156 -19.81 -8.17 -4.33
N TRP A 157 -19.29 -8.51 -5.52
CA TRP A 157 -19.98 -9.40 -6.46
C TRP A 157 -20.02 -10.87 -5.98
N ARG A 158 -18.94 -11.40 -5.40
CA ARG A 158 -18.89 -12.77 -4.80
C ARG A 158 -19.82 -12.93 -3.61
N ARG A 159 -19.97 -11.90 -2.76
CA ARG A 159 -21.00 -11.91 -1.70
C ARG A 159 -22.41 -11.91 -2.31
N ARG A 160 -22.62 -11.17 -3.40
CA ARG A 160 -23.91 -11.13 -4.12
C ARG A 160 -24.23 -12.42 -4.88
N THR A 161 -23.24 -13.13 -5.42
CA THR A 161 -23.45 -14.42 -6.11
C THR A 161 -23.49 -15.62 -5.19
N ARG A 162 -22.81 -15.61 -4.03
CA ARG A 162 -22.96 -16.69 -3.03
C ARG A 162 -24.40 -16.79 -2.52
N GLY A 163 -25.10 -15.67 -2.33
CA GLY A 163 -26.53 -15.71 -2.00
C GLY A 163 -27.43 -16.26 -3.12
N ARG A 164 -26.97 -16.21 -4.38
CA ARG A 164 -27.70 -16.72 -5.54
C ARG A 164 -27.43 -18.21 -5.84
N LEU A 165 -26.33 -18.76 -5.33
CA LEU A 165 -26.00 -20.19 -5.45
C LEU A 165 -26.72 -21.07 -4.42
N ILE A 166 -27.28 -20.47 -3.35
CA ILE A 166 -28.03 -21.20 -2.31
C ILE A 166 -29.49 -21.43 -2.71
N ASN A 167 -30.03 -20.64 -3.65
CA ASN A 167 -31.38 -20.84 -4.17
C ASN A 167 -31.30 -21.59 -5.51
N PRO A 168 -31.81 -22.83 -5.61
CA PRO A 168 -31.92 -23.50 -6.89
C PRO A 168 -32.84 -22.69 -7.81
N SER A 169 -32.45 -22.55 -9.08
CA SER A 169 -33.23 -21.86 -10.11
C SER A 169 -34.65 -22.46 -10.21
N PRO A 170 -35.70 -21.63 -10.36
CA PRO A 170 -37.06 -22.15 -10.53
C PRO A 170 -37.12 -23.00 -11.80
N GLN A 171 -37.51 -24.28 -11.63
CA GLN A 171 -37.69 -25.20 -12.75
C GLN A 171 -38.76 -24.63 -13.68
N ARG A 172 -38.38 -24.42 -14.95
CA ARG A 172 -39.28 -24.00 -16.02
C ARG A 172 -40.22 -25.17 -16.31
N LEU A 173 -41.46 -25.10 -15.82
CA LEU A 173 -42.53 -26.04 -16.16
C LEU A 173 -42.78 -25.96 -17.68
N SER A 174 -42.34 -26.96 -18.43
CA SER A 174 -42.71 -27.18 -19.82
C SER A 174 -44.12 -27.79 -19.85
N ALA A 175 -45.13 -26.97 -20.12
CA ALA A 175 -46.46 -27.46 -20.42
C ALA A 175 -46.47 -28.09 -21.82
N THR A 176 -46.35 -29.42 -21.87
CA THR A 176 -46.78 -30.22 -23.02
C THR A 176 -48.31 -30.30 -22.98
N SER A 177 -49.00 -29.77 -23.99
CA SER A 177 -50.42 -30.07 -24.22
C SER A 177 -50.70 -30.27 -25.70
N SER A 178 -50.87 -31.53 -26.08
CA SER A 178 -51.67 -32.08 -27.18
C SER A 178 -51.92 -33.55 -26.80
N PRO A 179 -52.98 -34.26 -27.21
CA PRO A 179 -54.03 -33.95 -28.22
C PRO A 179 -55.48 -34.16 -27.69
N VAL A 180 -56.51 -33.74 -28.45
CA VAL A 180 -57.67 -34.53 -28.95
C VAL A 180 -58.29 -33.71 -30.09
#